data_AF-A0A060C285-F1
#
_entry.id   AF-A0A060C285-F1
#
_cell.length_a   1.000
_cell.length_b   1.000
_cell.length_c   1.000
_cell.angle_alpha   90.00
_cell.angle_beta   90.00
_cell.angle_gamma   90.00
#
_symmetry.space_group_name_H-M   'P 1'
#
loop_
_entity.id
_entity.type
_entity.pdbx_description
1 polymer ?
#
loop_
_entity_poly.entity_id
_entity_poly.type
_entity_poly.pdbx_seq_one_letter_code
_entity_poly.pdbx_strand_id
1 'polypeptide(L)' 'AMIASDAALLASGTAALECMLAKCPMVVGYRMKPFTFWLAKRLVKTDYVSLPNLLAGRELVKELLQDECQPQ' A
#
# COMPACT_ATOMS: atom_id res chain seq x y z
N ALA A 1 -12.92 12.18 -6.16
CA ALA A 1 -13.11 10.72 -6.24
C ALA A 1 -12.97 10.08 -4.87
N MET A 2 -11.78 10.08 -4.25
CA MET A 2 -11.52 9.38 -2.97
C MET A 2 -12.46 9.79 -1.81
N ILE A 3 -12.77 11.08 -1.67
CA ILE A 3 -13.68 11.58 -0.60
C ILE A 3 -15.12 11.07 -0.78
N ALA A 4 -15.53 10.74 -2.00
CA ALA A 4 -16.88 10.26 -2.32
C ALA A 4 -16.98 8.72 -2.35
N SER A 5 -15.89 8.01 -2.04
CA SER A 5 -15.82 6.56 -2.09
C SER A 5 -15.84 5.98 -0.68
N ASP A 6 -16.57 4.88 -0.48
CA ASP A 6 -16.59 4.14 0.79
C ASP A 6 -15.25 3.44 1.08
N ALA A 7 -14.52 3.07 0.02
CA ALA A 7 -13.14 2.57 0.10
C ALA A 7 -12.38 2.82 -1.21
N ALA A 8 -11.04 2.82 -1.16
CA ALA A 8 -10.17 2.98 -2.32
C ALA A 8 -9.12 1.86 -2.43
N LEU A 9 -8.97 1.28 -3.61
CA LEU A 9 -7.87 0.36 -3.95
C LEU A 9 -6.79 1.13 -4.69
N LEU A 10 -5.56 1.12 -4.17
CA LEU A 10 -4.47 1.96 -4.65
C LEU A 10 -3.23 1.12 -4.96
N ALA A 11 -2.59 1.40 -6.08
CA ALA A 11 -1.29 0.80 -6.41
C ALA A 11 -0.10 1.73 -6.06
N SER A 12 -0.36 3.03 -5.86
CA SER A 12 0.67 4.03 -5.63
C SER A 12 0.72 4.49 -4.18
N GLY A 13 1.93 4.52 -3.60
CA GLY A 13 2.17 5.02 -2.25
C GLY A 13 1.88 6.53 -2.08
N THR A 14 2.00 7.34 -3.14
CA THR A 14 1.62 8.77 -3.08
C THR A 14 0.11 8.97 -3.08
N ALA A 15 -0.62 8.18 -3.87
CA ALA A 15 -2.09 8.20 -3.84
C ALA A 15 -2.64 7.68 -2.51
N ALA A 16 -1.93 6.74 -1.84
CA ALA A 16 -2.26 6.30 -0.48
C ALA A 16 -2.16 7.44 0.55
N LEU A 17 -1.19 8.35 0.39
CA LEU A 17 -1.09 9.53 1.25
C LEU A 17 -2.27 10.48 1.03
N GLU A 18 -2.63 10.77 -0.23
CA GLU A 18 -3.80 11.60 -0.54
C GLU A 18 -5.10 11.00 0.00
N CYS A 19 -5.25 9.67 -0.12
CA CYS A 19 -6.41 8.94 0.37
C CYS A 19 -6.48 8.96 1.92
N MET A 20 -5.32 8.92 2.59
CA MET A 20 -5.22 9.04 4.04
C MET A 20 -5.68 10.42 4.50
N LEU A 21 -5.24 11.48 3.82
CA LEU A 21 -5.67 12.85 4.09
C LEU A 21 -7.17 13.04 3.82
N ALA A 22 -7.70 12.35 2.81
CA ALA A 22 -9.13 12.30 2.51
C ALA A 22 -9.96 11.47 3.52
N LYS A 23 -9.30 10.82 4.51
CA LYS A 23 -9.93 9.91 5.49
C LYS A 23 -10.76 8.79 4.86
N CYS A 24 -10.43 8.39 3.63
CA CYS A 24 -11.09 7.29 2.95
C CYS A 24 -10.41 5.97 3.34
N PRO A 25 -11.15 4.94 3.76
CA PRO A 25 -10.61 3.60 3.94
C PRO A 25 -9.91 3.13 2.66
N MET A 26 -8.73 2.54 2.76
CA MET A 26 -7.99 2.13 1.57
C MET A 26 -7.27 0.80 1.73
N VAL A 27 -6.98 0.16 0.60
CA VAL A 27 -6.14 -1.03 0.50
C VAL A 27 -5.08 -0.75 -0.56
N VAL A 28 -3.82 -1.04 -0.26
CA VAL A 28 -2.72 -0.85 -1.20
C VAL A 28 -2.33 -2.21 -1.78
N GLY A 29 -2.62 -2.44 -3.06
CA GLY A 29 -2.29 -3.68 -3.76
C GLY A 29 -1.13 -3.45 -4.73
N TYR A 30 -0.03 -4.18 -4.56
CA TYR A 30 1.11 -4.07 -5.48
C TYR A 30 1.64 -5.43 -5.93
N ARG A 31 1.59 -5.67 -7.25
CA ARG A 31 2.08 -6.90 -7.87
C ARG A 31 3.25 -6.60 -8.80
N MET A 32 4.46 -6.95 -8.34
CA MET A 32 5.69 -6.89 -9.14
C MET A 32 6.16 -8.26 -9.56
N LYS A 33 7.12 -8.31 -10.51
CA LYS A 33 7.87 -9.53 -10.82
C LYS A 33 8.55 -10.08 -9.54
N PRO A 34 8.52 -11.41 -9.30
CA PRO A 34 9.16 -12.09 -8.15
C PRO A 34 10.59 -11.63 -7.88
N PHE A 35 11.40 -11.54 -8.94
CA PHE A 35 12.80 -11.13 -8.84
C PHE A 35 12.96 -9.68 -8.38
N THR A 36 12.16 -8.76 -8.93
CA THR A 36 12.19 -7.34 -8.55
C THR A 36 11.75 -7.15 -7.11
N PHE A 37 10.71 -7.86 -6.67
CA PHE A 37 10.26 -7.80 -5.27
C PHE A 37 11.29 -8.38 -4.31
N TRP A 38 11.93 -9.50 -4.66
CA TRP A 38 13.00 -10.07 -3.84
C TRP A 38 14.16 -9.09 -3.65
N LEU A 39 14.57 -8.41 -4.73
CA LEU A 39 15.62 -7.38 -4.67
C LEU A 39 15.17 -6.16 -3.88
N ALA A 40 13.94 -5.69 -4.11
CA ALA A 40 13.35 -4.56 -3.39
C ALA A 40 13.21 -4.86 -1.89
N LYS A 41 12.72 -6.03 -1.50
CA LYS A 41 12.61 -6.47 -0.10
C LYS A 41 13.96 -6.55 0.60
N ARG A 42 15.04 -6.81 -0.15
CA ARG A 42 16.40 -6.83 0.38
C ARG A 42 17.04 -5.44 0.46
N LEU A 43 16.60 -4.51 -0.40
CA LEU A 43 17.04 -3.11 -0.41
C LEU A 43 16.28 -2.25 0.60
N VAL A 44 14.97 -2.50 0.73
CA VAL A 44 14.04 -1.83 1.63
C VAL A 44 14.17 -2.47 3.01
N LYS A 45 14.81 -1.76 3.93
CA LYS A 45 14.98 -2.19 5.34
C LYS A 45 13.76 -1.90 6.22
N THR A 46 12.70 -1.33 5.65
CA THR A 46 11.50 -0.93 6.38
C THR A 46 10.44 -2.02 6.30
N ASP A 47 9.71 -2.23 7.39
CA ASP A 47 8.66 -3.25 7.47
C ASP A 47 7.41 -2.90 6.63
N TYR A 48 7.28 -1.65 6.19
CA TYR A 48 6.15 -1.15 5.40
C TYR A 48 6.63 -0.52 4.09
N VAL A 49 5.78 -0.59 3.05
CA VAL A 49 6.05 -0.01 1.73
C VAL A 49 5.28 1.29 1.52
N SER A 50 4.09 1.43 2.10
CA SER A 50 3.28 2.64 1.96
C SER A 50 3.71 3.73 2.94
N LEU A 51 3.69 4.98 2.46
CA LEU A 51 4.00 6.15 3.28
C LEU A 51 3.09 6.29 4.52
N PRO A 52 1.77 6.01 4.45
CA PRO A 52 0.90 6.03 5.63
C PRO A 52 1.38 5.11 6.77
N ASN A 53 1.75 3.87 6.44
CA ASN A 53 2.19 2.88 7.43
C ASN A 53 3.57 3.21 7.99
N LEU A 54 4.48 3.70 7.14
CA LEU A 54 5.79 4.19 7.57
C LEU A 54 5.69 5.36 8.54
N LEU A 55 4.81 6.33 8.26
CA LEU A 55 4.57 7.48 9.15
C LEU A 55 3.88 7.07 10.45
N ALA A 56 2.98 6.09 10.40
CA ALA A 56 2.26 5.59 11.56
C ALA A 56 3.09 4.64 12.43
N GLY A 57 4.17 4.06 11.89
CA GLY A 57 4.97 3.02 12.56
C GLY A 57 4.21 1.71 12.83
N ARG A 58 3.03 1.55 12.21
CA ARG A 58 2.14 0.39 12.34
C ARG A 58 1.33 0.19 11.07
N GLU A 59 0.80 -1.01 10.87
CA GLU A 59 -0.15 -1.29 9.80
C GLU A 59 -1.43 -0.47 10.03
N LEU A 60 -1.56 0.67 9.34
CA LEU A 60 -2.71 1.55 9.35
C LEU A 60 -3.61 1.27 8.13
N VAL A 61 -2.98 0.88 7.02
CA VAL A 61 -3.59 0.51 5.74
C VAL A 61 -3.15 -0.91 5.38
N LYS A 62 -4.08 -1.74 4.92
CA LYS A 62 -3.78 -3.10 4.47
C LYS A 62 -2.91 -3.03 3.21
N GLU A 63 -1.67 -3.53 3.30
CA GLU A 63 -0.77 -3.67 2.15
C GLU A 63 -0.84 -5.13 1.67
N LEU A 64 -1.27 -5.34 0.43
CA LEU A 64 -1.29 -6.63 -0.23
C LEU A 64 -0.16 -6.66 -1.25
N LEU A 65 0.96 -7.28 -0.88
CA LEU A 65 2.16 -7.34 -1.71
C LEU A 65 2.26 -8.69 -2.41
N GLN A 66 2.55 -8.66 -3.71
CA GLN A 66 2.76 -9.85 -4.55
C GLN A 66 1.69 -10.94 -4.41
N ASP A 67 2.03 -12.03 -3.71
CA ASP A 67 1.23 -13.24 -3.57
C ASP A 67 0.01 -13.00 -2.68
N GLU A 68 0.02 -11.93 -1.88
CA GLU A 68 -1.12 -11.47 -1.09
C GLU A 68 -2.10 -10.62 -1.93
N CYS A 69 -1.66 -10.10 -3.08
CA CYS A 69 -2.52 -9.33 -3.99
C CYS A 69 -3.37 -10.27 -4.87
N GLN A 70 -4.24 -11.06 -4.23
CA GLN A 70 -5.16 -11.97 -4.89
C GLN A 70 -6.57 -11.36 -4.97
N PRO A 71 -7.28 -11.53 -6.10
CA PRO A 71 -8.65 -11.04 -6.27
C PRO A 71 -9.68 -12.04 -5.72
N GLN A 72 -9.53 -12.45 -4.45
CA GLN A 72 -10.56 -13.25 -3.76
C GLN A 72 -11.57 -12.34 -3.07
#